data_AF-A0A9E2KJR7-F1
#
_entry.id   AF-A0A9E2KJR7-F1
#
_cell.length_a   1.000
_cell.length_b   1.000
_cell.length_c   1.000
_cell.angle_alpha   90.00
_cell.angle_beta   90.00
_cell.angle_gamma   90.00
#
_symmetry.space_group_name_H-M   'P 1'
#
loop_
_entity.id
_entity.type
_entity.pdbx_description
1 polymer ?
#
loop_
_entity_poly.entity_id
_entity_poly.type
_entity_poly.pdbx_seq_one_letter_code
_entity_poly.pdbx_strand_id
1 'polypeptide(L)'
;MHGFLSGLLLVTAAGLLALILARQEKRRRSQYGPAGCSEFRTPLALDECFDRLADRRDSDVFAYECTRERDGSFTLRLTLHQPTQQPLDTLYTLRLDPGRETIVTLFFIRETFGSPEPVFPPEMLDEFLLQKLDARRTR
;
A
#
# COMPACT_ATOMS: atom_id res chain seq x y z
N MET A 1 0.07 -50.61 11.40
CA MET A 1 0.57 -49.48 12.23
C MET A 1 1.21 -48.34 11.42
N HIS A 2 1.73 -48.58 10.20
CA HIS A 2 2.35 -47.51 9.38
C HIS A 2 1.37 -46.46 8.82
N GLY A 3 0.11 -46.83 8.49
CA GLY A 3 -0.88 -45.89 7.97
C GLY A 3 -1.34 -44.83 8.97
N PHE A 4 -1.41 -45.17 10.26
CA PHE A 4 -1.78 -44.23 11.32
C PHE A 4 -0.68 -43.21 11.60
N LEU A 5 0.60 -43.64 11.58
CA LEU A 5 1.74 -42.72 11.70
C LEU A 5 1.80 -41.74 10.52
N SER A 6 1.59 -42.25 9.30
CA SER A 6 1.60 -41.42 8.08
C SER A 6 0.45 -40.40 8.09
N GLY A 7 -0.75 -40.80 8.52
CA GLY A 7 -1.89 -39.89 8.66
C GLY A 7 -1.65 -38.79 9.70
N LEU A 8 -1.09 -39.14 10.86
CA LEU A 8 -0.76 -38.15 11.91
C LEU A 8 0.31 -37.15 11.45
N LEU A 9 1.31 -37.62 10.68
CA LEU A 9 2.35 -36.78 10.11
C LEU A 9 1.77 -35.75 9.13
N LEU A 10 0.86 -36.18 8.24
CA LEU A 10 0.22 -35.31 7.26
C LEU A 10 -0.63 -34.22 7.92
N VAL A 11 -1.41 -34.57 8.93
CA VAL A 11 -2.23 -33.60 9.68
C VAL A 11 -1.34 -32.57 10.38
N THR A 12 -0.23 -33.02 10.97
CA THR A 12 0.74 -32.13 11.64
C THR A 12 1.43 -31.20 10.65
N ALA A 13 1.85 -31.72 9.50
CA ALA A 13 2.49 -30.92 8.44
C ALA A 13 1.53 -29.88 7.85
N ALA A 14 0.28 -30.26 7.58
CA ALA A 14 -0.76 -29.34 7.11
C ALA A 14 -1.07 -28.26 8.15
N GLY A 15 -1.16 -28.61 9.43
CA GLY A 15 -1.36 -27.66 10.52
C GLY A 15 -0.20 -26.67 10.65
N LEU A 16 1.05 -27.14 10.54
CA LEU A 16 2.24 -26.27 10.53
C LEU A 16 2.24 -25.33 9.33
N LEU A 17 1.90 -25.82 8.14
CA LEU A 17 1.83 -25.00 6.93
C LEU A 17 0.76 -23.90 7.07
N ALA A 18 -0.44 -24.24 7.54
CA ALA A 18 -1.52 -23.29 7.79
C ALA A 18 -1.11 -22.23 8.84
N LEU A 19 -0.39 -22.63 9.88
CA LEU A 19 0.09 -21.73 10.92
C LEU A 19 1.20 -20.80 10.43
N ILE A 20 2.10 -21.28 9.56
CA ILE A 20 3.12 -20.45 8.92
C ILE A 20 2.47 -19.44 7.97
N LEU A 21 1.51 -19.86 7.15
CA LEU A 21 0.77 -18.97 6.26
C LEU A 21 -0.01 -17.92 7.05
N ALA A 22 -0.70 -18.30 8.12
CA ALA A 22 -1.40 -17.37 8.99
C ALA A 22 -0.45 -16.38 9.69
N ARG A 23 0.76 -16.82 10.07
CA ARG A 23 1.79 -15.93 10.63
C ARG A 23 2.40 -15.01 9.58
N GLN A 24 2.57 -15.46 8.34
CA GLN A 24 3.03 -14.60 7.24
C GLN A 24 1.98 -13.57 6.84
N GLU A 25 0.71 -13.96 6.74
CA GLU A 25 -0.44 -13.08 6.57
C GLU A 25 -0.48 -12.04 7.69
N LYS A 26 -0.34 -12.48 8.94
CA LYS A 26 -0.34 -11.58 10.10
C LYS A 26 0.88 -10.67 10.12
N ARG A 27 2.07 -11.12 9.71
CA ARG A 27 3.26 -10.26 9.56
C ARG A 27 3.10 -9.26 8.42
N ARG A 28 2.53 -9.66 7.28
CA ARG A 28 2.16 -8.74 6.19
C ARG A 28 1.18 -7.69 6.71
N ARG A 29 0.13 -8.10 7.43
CA ARG A 29 -0.86 -7.18 8.02
C ARG A 29 -0.32 -6.33 9.16
N SER A 30 0.60 -6.85 9.98
CA SER A 30 1.17 -6.15 11.14
C SER A 30 2.36 -5.26 10.79
N GLN A 31 2.85 -5.34 9.56
CA GLN A 31 3.84 -4.40 9.03
C GLN A 31 3.22 -3.02 8.79
N TYR A 32 1.88 -2.98 8.72
CA TYR A 32 1.05 -1.80 8.65
C TYR A 32 0.62 -1.45 10.08
N GLY A 33 1.13 -0.35 10.64
CA GLY A 33 0.66 0.18 11.93
C GLY A 33 -0.84 0.54 11.90
N PRO A 34 -1.39 1.16 12.95
CA PRO A 34 -2.78 1.65 12.96
C PRO A 34 -3.12 2.56 11.77
N ALA A 35 -2.12 3.24 11.20
CA ALA A 35 -2.19 4.09 10.00
C ALA A 35 -1.83 3.37 8.68
N GLY A 36 -1.56 2.07 8.70
CA GLY A 36 -0.81 1.42 7.63
C GLY A 36 -1.60 0.97 6.41
N CYS A 37 -2.91 1.21 6.38
CA CYS A 37 -3.76 1.00 5.20
C CYS A 37 -4.73 2.17 5.08
N SER A 38 -4.69 2.88 3.96
CA SER A 38 -5.65 3.94 3.62
C SER A 38 -6.42 3.54 2.37
N GLU A 39 -7.74 3.57 2.44
CA GLU A 39 -8.61 3.21 1.31
C GLU A 39 -9.33 4.44 0.79
N PHE A 40 -9.38 4.56 -0.54
CA PHE A 40 -10.07 5.62 -1.23
C PHE A 40 -10.87 5.07 -2.40
N ARG A 41 -11.88 5.83 -2.81
CA ARG A 41 -12.66 5.53 -4.01
C ARG A 41 -12.60 6.68 -4.98
N THR A 42 -12.43 6.34 -6.24
CA THR A 42 -12.47 7.29 -7.34
C THR A 42 -13.51 6.85 -8.38
N PRO A 43 -14.25 7.81 -8.97
CA PRO A 43 -15.12 7.52 -10.11
C PRO A 43 -14.34 7.22 -11.40
N LEU A 44 -13.02 7.42 -11.42
CA LEU A 44 -12.19 7.20 -12.60
C LEU A 44 -12.05 5.70 -12.90
N ALA A 45 -11.94 5.39 -14.19
CA ALA A 45 -11.58 4.06 -14.65
C ALA A 45 -10.10 3.76 -14.30
N LEU A 46 -9.75 2.47 -14.30
CA LEU A 46 -8.42 2.00 -13.88
C LEU A 46 -7.30 2.54 -14.78
N ASP A 47 -7.52 2.53 -16.09
CA ASP A 47 -6.60 3.08 -17.10
C ASP A 47 -6.40 4.59 -16.92
N GLU A 48 -7.49 5.34 -16.76
CA GLU A 48 -7.43 6.78 -16.48
C GLU A 48 -6.66 7.08 -15.19
N CYS A 49 -6.77 6.24 -14.15
CA CYS A 49 -5.95 6.39 -12.93
C CYS A 49 -4.46 6.28 -13.24
N PHE A 50 -4.06 5.33 -14.09
CA PHE A 50 -2.66 5.18 -14.48
C PHE A 50 -2.17 6.36 -15.33
N ASP A 51 -2.99 6.84 -16.25
CA ASP A 51 -2.65 8.00 -17.09
C ASP A 51 -2.42 9.25 -16.23
N ARG A 52 -3.29 9.50 -15.24
CA ARG A 52 -3.12 10.63 -14.30
C ARG A 52 -1.94 10.47 -13.37
N LEU A 53 -1.63 9.24 -12.93
CA LEU A 53 -0.42 8.99 -12.15
C LEU A 53 0.85 9.20 -12.99
N ALA A 54 0.79 8.96 -14.30
CA ALA A 54 1.90 9.23 -15.22
C ALA A 54 2.07 10.74 -15.50
N ASP A 55 1.00 11.52 -15.52
CA ASP A 55 1.00 12.99 -15.70
C ASP A 55 1.39 13.74 -14.41
N ARG A 56 2.70 13.78 -14.11
CA ARG A 56 3.26 14.51 -12.97
C ARG A 56 3.33 16.01 -13.24
N ARG A 57 2.94 16.82 -12.26
CA ARG A 57 2.89 18.29 -12.38
C ARG A 57 3.60 18.93 -11.19
N ASP A 58 4.24 20.07 -11.42
CA ASP A 58 4.89 20.83 -10.35
C ASP A 58 3.89 21.41 -9.34
N SER A 59 2.61 21.45 -9.70
CA SER A 59 1.49 21.88 -8.84
C SER A 59 0.95 20.79 -7.92
N ASP A 60 1.48 19.57 -8.01
CA ASP A 60 1.01 18.47 -7.18
C ASP A 60 1.41 18.68 -5.71
N VAL A 61 0.56 18.23 -4.77
CA VAL A 61 0.83 18.33 -3.32
C VAL A 61 2.18 17.69 -2.94
N PHE A 62 2.55 16.61 -3.63
CA PHE A 62 3.83 15.93 -3.45
C PHE A 62 4.56 15.80 -4.78
N ALA A 63 5.89 15.90 -4.74
CA ALA A 63 6.69 15.24 -5.77
C ALA A 63 6.55 13.72 -5.55
N TYR A 64 6.37 12.95 -6.62
CA TYR A 64 6.16 11.51 -6.46
C TYR A 64 6.72 10.67 -7.59
N GLU A 65 7.00 9.42 -7.27
CA GLU A 65 7.33 8.38 -8.23
C GLU A 65 6.39 7.20 -8.06
N CYS A 66 5.78 6.76 -9.17
CA CYS A 66 4.99 5.55 -9.25
C CYS A 66 5.74 4.55 -10.11
N THR A 67 6.13 3.42 -9.52
CA THR A 67 6.93 2.38 -10.18
C THR A 67 6.19 1.05 -10.13
N ARG A 68 6.17 0.33 -11.24
CA ARG A 68 5.62 -1.02 -11.30
C ARG A 68 6.67 -2.03 -10.80
N GLU A 69 6.29 -2.83 -9.83
CA GLU A 69 7.11 -3.90 -9.26
C GLU A 69 6.99 -5.20 -10.07
N ARG A 70 7.95 -6.11 -9.87
CA ARG A 70 8.02 -7.39 -10.60
C ARG A 70 6.82 -8.31 -10.34
N ASP A 71 6.20 -8.18 -9.17
CA ASP A 71 4.99 -8.94 -8.80
C ASP A 71 3.70 -8.31 -9.36
N GLY A 72 3.82 -7.22 -10.13
CA GLY A 72 2.70 -6.50 -10.72
C GLY A 72 2.07 -5.47 -9.79
N SER A 73 2.52 -5.35 -8.54
CA SER A 73 2.13 -4.26 -7.66
C SER A 73 2.78 -2.93 -8.08
N PHE A 74 2.35 -1.82 -7.49
CA PHE A 74 2.96 -0.53 -7.70
C PHE A 74 3.51 0.01 -6.39
N THR A 75 4.65 0.68 -6.47
CA THR A 75 5.23 1.42 -5.36
C THR A 75 5.04 2.91 -5.64
N LEU A 76 4.45 3.62 -4.68
CA LEU A 76 4.26 5.06 -4.70
C LEU A 76 5.19 5.69 -3.64
N ARG A 77 6.23 6.39 -4.11
CA ARG A 77 7.12 7.19 -3.27
C ARG A 77 6.64 8.63 -3.29
N LEU A 78 6.30 9.17 -2.14
CA LEU A 78 5.90 10.57 -1.97
C LEU A 78 7.06 11.32 -1.31
N THR A 79 7.37 12.48 -1.86
CA THR A 79 8.45 13.35 -1.41
C THR A 79 7.88 14.73 -1.14
N LEU A 80 8.03 15.18 0.10
CA LEU A 80 7.65 16.53 0.52
C LEU A 80 8.90 17.41 0.62
N HIS A 81 9.00 18.40 -0.26
CA HIS A 81 10.06 19.40 -0.20
C HIS A 81 9.69 20.50 0.79
N GLN A 82 10.32 20.48 1.96
CA GLN A 82 10.24 21.59 2.91
C GLN A 82 11.40 22.57 2.67
N PRO A 83 11.15 23.88 2.60
CA PRO A 83 12.15 24.88 2.20
C PRO A 83 13.36 25.01 3.13
N THR A 84 13.32 24.43 4.34
CA THR A 84 14.39 24.54 5.34
C THR A 84 14.84 23.19 5.93
N GLN A 85 14.40 22.06 5.37
CA GLN A 85 14.70 20.73 5.93
C GLN A 85 15.09 19.70 4.85
N GLN A 86 15.67 18.59 5.30
CA GLN A 86 15.94 17.43 4.46
C GLN A 86 14.61 16.92 3.87
N PRO A 87 14.54 16.59 2.57
CA PRO A 87 13.32 16.09 1.95
C PRO A 87 12.82 14.86 2.70
N LEU A 88 11.52 14.87 3.02
CA LEU A 88 10.84 13.78 3.70
C LEU A 88 10.27 12.84 2.64
N ASP A 89 10.69 11.58 2.70
CA ASP A 89 10.35 10.54 1.72
C ASP A 89 9.56 9.41 2.41
N THR A 90 8.29 9.26 2.03
CA THR A 90 7.40 8.22 2.54
C THR A 90 7.05 7.24 1.42
N LEU A 91 7.14 5.94 1.71
CA LEU A 91 6.96 4.88 0.72
C LEU A 91 5.69 4.08 0.98
N TYR A 92 4.85 3.96 -0.06
CA TYR A 92 3.63 3.16 -0.05
C TYR A 92 3.64 2.08 -1.13
N THR A 93 3.00 0.96 -0.86
CA THR A 93 2.49 0.08 -1.92
C THR A 93 1.13 0.63 -2.36
N LEU A 94 0.97 0.88 -3.65
CA LEU A 94 -0.25 1.28 -4.30
C LEU A 94 -0.93 0.07 -4.96
N ARG A 95 -2.20 -0.11 -4.66
CA ARG A 95 -3.09 -1.06 -5.33
C ARG A 95 -4.30 -0.32 -5.89
N LEU A 96 -4.61 -0.60 -7.15
CA LEU A 96 -5.80 -0.12 -7.84
C LEU A 96 -6.64 -1.33 -8.23
N ASP A 97 -7.82 -1.45 -7.64
CA ASP A 97 -8.76 -2.53 -7.96
C ASP A 97 -9.89 -2.00 -8.85
N PRO A 98 -10.12 -2.58 -10.03
CA PRO A 98 -11.22 -2.17 -10.89
C PRO A 98 -12.57 -2.58 -10.29
N GLY A 99 -13.60 -1.77 -10.53
CA GLY A 99 -14.96 -2.00 -10.06
C GLY A 99 -15.95 -1.06 -10.73
N ARG A 100 -17.11 -0.82 -10.09
CA ARG A 100 -18.00 0.29 -10.49
C ARG A 100 -17.35 1.65 -10.27
N GLU A 101 -16.49 1.71 -9.27
CA GLU A 101 -15.56 2.77 -8.94
C GLU A 101 -14.21 2.08 -8.71
N THR A 102 -13.10 2.74 -9.08
CA THR A 102 -11.78 2.18 -8.80
C THR A 102 -11.45 2.39 -7.32
N ILE A 103 -11.03 1.32 -6.66
CA ILE A 103 -10.61 1.37 -5.25
C ILE A 103 -9.10 1.58 -5.23
N VAL A 104 -8.67 2.66 -4.59
CA VAL A 104 -7.26 3.00 -4.38
C VAL A 104 -6.89 2.60 -2.97
N THR A 105 -5.99 1.64 -2.82
CA THR A 105 -5.49 1.22 -1.51
C THR A 105 -4.00 1.55 -1.40
N LEU A 106 -3.65 2.31 -0.37
CA LEU A 106 -2.28 2.64 -0.02
C LEU A 106 -1.87 1.91 1.25
N PHE A 107 -0.83 1.09 1.13
CA PHE A 107 -0.23 0.38 2.25
C PHE A 107 1.11 1.03 2.61
N PHE A 108 1.24 1.56 3.82
CA PHE A 108 2.47 2.20 4.27
C PHE A 108 3.58 1.16 4.43
N ILE A 109 4.70 1.30 3.72
CA ILE A 109 5.82 0.38 3.83
C ILE A 109 6.78 0.85 4.92
N ARG A 110 7.27 2.08 4.75
CA ARG A 110 8.27 2.71 5.60
C ARG A 110 8.42 4.16 5.21
N GLU A 111 9.03 4.90 6.10
CA GLU A 111 9.62 6.18 5.79
C GLU A 111 11.14 6.06 5.73
N THR A 112 11.76 6.92 4.93
CA THR A 112 13.20 7.16 5.06
C THR A 112 13.43 7.65 6.49
N PHE A 113 14.36 7.04 7.24
CA PHE A 113 14.63 7.28 8.68
C PHE A 113 13.88 6.44 9.74
N GLY A 114 13.07 5.45 9.34
CA GLY A 114 12.64 4.38 10.25
C GLY A 114 11.49 4.72 11.21
N SER A 115 10.74 5.78 10.93
CA SER A 115 9.49 6.10 11.63
C SER A 115 8.47 4.95 11.49
N PRO A 116 7.79 4.55 12.58
CA PRO A 116 6.75 3.51 12.53
C PRO A 116 5.44 3.97 11.88
N GLU A 117 5.28 5.28 11.66
CA GLU A 117 4.11 5.93 11.08
C GLU A 117 4.54 6.96 10.01
N PRO A 118 3.65 7.33 9.06
CA PRO A 118 3.93 8.40 8.10
C PRO A 118 4.15 9.75 8.81
N VAL A 119 5.16 10.52 8.44
CA VAL A 119 5.39 11.84 9.06
C VAL A 119 4.49 12.92 8.48
N PHE A 120 4.00 12.77 7.25
CA PHE A 120 3.01 13.73 6.75
C PHE A 120 1.62 13.48 7.34
N PRO A 121 0.83 14.55 7.59
CA PRO A 121 -0.55 14.41 8.07
C PRO A 121 -1.43 13.65 7.06
N PRO A 122 -2.38 12.80 7.52
CA PRO A 122 -3.31 12.10 6.65
C PRO A 122 -4.08 13.00 5.67
N GLU A 123 -4.34 14.24 6.07
CA GLU A 123 -5.07 15.23 5.27
C GLU A 123 -4.31 15.62 4.00
N MET A 124 -2.98 15.65 4.04
CA MET A 124 -2.16 15.92 2.85
C MET A 124 -2.24 14.77 1.85
N LEU A 125 -2.32 13.53 2.35
CA LEU A 125 -2.52 12.36 1.50
C LEU A 125 -3.90 12.38 0.85
N ASP A 126 -4.91 12.79 1.60
CA ASP A 126 -6.28 12.95 1.10
C ASP A 126 -6.34 14.04 0.04
N GLU A 127 -5.67 15.16 0.25
CA GLU A 127 -5.57 16.25 -0.72
C GLU A 127 -4.87 15.80 -2.00
N PHE A 128 -3.74 15.10 -1.89
CA PHE A 128 -3.03 14.55 -3.03
C PHE A 128 -3.90 13.58 -3.84
N LEU A 129 -4.56 12.63 -3.19
CA LEU A 129 -5.39 11.64 -3.88
C LEU A 129 -6.68 12.24 -4.43
N LEU A 130 -7.23 13.25 -3.77
CA LEU A 130 -8.32 14.05 -4.33
C LEU A 130 -7.87 14.80 -5.57
N GLN A 131 -6.74 15.51 -5.50
CA GLN A 131 -6.20 16.29 -6.62
C GLN A 131 -5.84 15.40 -7.82
N LYS A 132 -5.17 14.27 -7.57
CA LYS A 132 -4.67 13.40 -8.63
C LYS A 132 -5.71 12.49 -9.23
N LEU A 133 -6.55 11.89 -8.38
CA LEU A 133 -7.42 10.80 -8.78
C LEU A 133 -8.89 11.11 -8.55
N ASP A 134 -9.28 12.32 -8.13
CA ASP A 134 -10.65 12.63 -7.67
C ASP A 134 -11.10 11.64 -6.57
N ALA A 135 -10.15 11.11 -5.80
CA ALA A 135 -10.40 10.03 -4.87
C ALA A 135 -10.78 10.54 -3.47
N ARG A 136 -11.71 9.86 -2.81
CA ARG A 136 -12.20 10.20 -1.46
C ARG A 136 -11.95 9.05 -0.51
N ARG A 137 -11.46 9.37 0.69
CA ARG A 137 -11.17 8.39 1.73
C ARG A 137 -12.44 7.66 2.16
N THR A 138 -12.37 6.35 2.21
CA THR A 138 -13.44 5.47 2.72
C THR A 138 -13.04 4.76 4.00
N ARG A 139 -11.74 4.59 4.26
CA ARG A 139 -11.23 3.92 5.45
C ARG A 139 -9.82 4.40 5.84
#